data_AF-A0A3C0GH51-F1
#
_entry.id   AF-A0A3C0GH51-F1
#
_cell.length_a   1.000
_cell.length_b   1.000
_cell.length_c   1.000
_cell.angle_alpha   90.00
_cell.angle_beta   90.00
_cell.angle_gamma   90.00
#
_symmetry.space_group_name_H-M   'P 1'
#
loop_
_entity.id
_entity.type
_entity.pdbx_description
1 polymer ?
#
loop_
_entity_poly.entity_id
_entity_poly.type
_entity_poly.pdbx_seq_one_letter_code
_entity_poly.pdbx_strand_id
1 'polypeptide(L)' 'MKTIEFKRLTEVDTSDITLLMNHKLVRKQMPLLTNIIFNEKTCEKFIDIKESLWIKHGYGPWAFV' A
#
# COMPACT_ATOMS: atom_id res chain seq x y z
N MET A 1 -5.67 20.47 14.29
CA MET A 1 -4.38 19.74 14.21
C MET A 1 -4.73 18.32 13.82
N LYS A 2 -4.21 17.78 12.71
CA LYS A 2 -4.46 16.38 12.33
C LYS A 2 -3.52 15.49 13.15
N THR A 3 -4.08 14.52 13.87
CA THR A 3 -3.32 13.46 14.54
C THR A 3 -2.89 12.45 13.47
N ILE A 4 -1.61 12.08 13.45
CA ILE A 4 -1.12 11.01 12.58
C ILE A 4 -1.28 9.70 13.32
N GLU A 5 -1.98 8.75 12.72
CA GLU A 5 -2.14 7.39 13.25
C GLU A 5 -1.35 6.39 12.40
N PHE A 6 -0.85 5.34 13.06
CA PHE A 6 -0.20 4.21 12.39
C PHE A 6 -1.21 3.06 12.29
N LYS A 7 -1.54 2.66 11.07
CA LYS A 7 -2.50 1.57 10.80
C LYS A 7 -1.90 0.46 9.96
N ARG A 8 -2.34 -0.77 10.20
CA ARG A 8 -2.09 -1.92 9.32
C ARG A 8 -2.69 -1.64 7.95
N LEU A 9 -2.12 -2.23 6.91
CA LEU A 9 -2.68 -2.04 5.57
C LEU A 9 -4.08 -2.63 5.44
N THR A 10 -4.41 -3.64 6.25
CA THR A 10 -5.76 -4.23 6.34
C THR A 10 -6.80 -3.32 7.01
N GLU A 11 -6.37 -2.25 7.68
CA GLU A 11 -7.24 -1.26 8.34
C GLU A 11 -7.47 0.00 7.48
N VAL A 12 -6.89 0.04 6.27
CA VAL A 12 -7.02 1.15 5.32
C VAL A 12 -7.92 0.71 4.17
N ASP A 13 -8.75 1.62 3.67
CA ASP A 13 -9.60 1.37 2.51
C ASP A 13 -8.73 1.02 1.28
N THR A 14 -9.06 -0.09 0.61
CA THR A 14 -8.31 -0.55 -0.57
C THR A 14 -8.42 0.44 -1.73
N SER A 15 -9.48 1.25 -1.77
CA SER A 15 -9.63 2.33 -2.75
C SER A 15 -8.62 3.46 -2.55
N ASP A 16 -8.31 3.82 -1.30
CA ASP A 16 -7.28 4.82 -0.97
C ASP A 16 -5.88 4.33 -1.35
N ILE A 17 -5.58 3.05 -1.06
CA ILE A 17 -4.32 2.42 -1.46
C ILE A 17 -4.22 2.40 -2.99
N THR A 18 -5.30 2.00 -3.68
CA THR A 18 -5.35 1.94 -5.14
C THR A 18 -5.17 3.33 -5.76
N LEU A 19 -5.81 4.36 -5.19
CA LEU A 19 -5.68 5.74 -5.63
C LEU A 19 -4.22 6.22 -5.48
N LEU A 20 -3.62 5.99 -4.32
CA LEU A 20 -2.23 6.36 -4.05
C LEU A 20 -1.26 5.66 -5.00
N MET A 21 -1.42 4.35 -5.19
CA MET A 21 -0.54 3.56 -6.05
C MET A 21 -0.66 3.95 -7.53
N ASN A 22 -1.80 4.49 -7.96
CA ASN A 22 -1.98 5.04 -9.31
C ASN A 22 -1.62 6.52 -9.42
N HIS A 23 -1.32 7.22 -8.32
CA HIS A 23 -0.99 8.63 -8.35
C HIS A 23 0.30 8.88 -9.16
N LYS A 24 0.26 9.89 -10.04
CA LYS A 24 1.35 10.18 -10.99
C LYS A 24 2.73 10.34 -10.32
N LEU A 25 2.79 10.99 -9.16
CA LEU A 25 4.06 11.19 -8.44
C LEU A 25 4.59 9.90 -7.80
N VAL A 26 3.70 9.02 -7.33
CA VAL A 26 4.09 7.71 -6.81
C VAL A 26 4.61 6.84 -7.96
N ARG A 27 3.88 6.81 -9.08
CA ARG A 27 4.27 6.06 -10.28
C ARG A 27 5.63 6.47 -10.84
N LYS A 28 5.98 7.76 -10.80
CA LYS A 28 7.33 8.24 -11.20
C LYS A 28 8.47 7.60 -10.40
N GLN A 29 8.22 7.22 -9.14
CA GLN A 29 9.20 6.57 -8.28
C GLN A 29 9.15 5.04 -8.37
N MET A 30 8.21 4.49 -9.14
CA MET A 30 7.98 3.05 -9.27
C MET A 30 8.10 2.61 -10.74
N PRO A 31 9.30 2.69 -11.36
CA PRO A 31 9.48 2.44 -12.79
C PRO A 31 9.08 1.02 -13.21
N LEU A 32 9.20 0.04 -12.31
CA LEU A 32 8.77 -1.35 -12.55
C LEU A 32 7.24 -1.50 -12.70
N LEU A 33 6.46 -0.54 -12.21
CA LEU A 33 5.01 -0.56 -12.33
C LEU A 33 4.49 0.20 -13.56
N THR A 34 5.36 0.81 -14.38
CA THR A 34 4.96 1.73 -15.47
C THR A 34 3.92 1.14 -16.42
N ASN A 35 4.01 -0.17 -16.72
CA ASN A 35 3.11 -0.86 -17.65
C ASN A 35 2.04 -1.71 -16.96
N ILE A 36 1.84 -1.53 -15.66
CA ILE A 36 0.92 -2.34 -14.84
C ILE A 36 -0.15 -1.43 -14.24
N ILE A 37 -1.43 -1.72 -14.52
CA ILE A 37 -2.54 -1.07 -13.83
C ILE A 37 -2.64 -1.67 -12.44
N PHE A 38 -2.57 -0.82 -11.41
CA PHE A 38 -2.76 -1.26 -10.03
C PHE A 38 -4.27 -1.26 -9.77
N ASN A 39 -4.87 -2.45 -9.79
CA ASN A 39 -6.29 -2.68 -9.59
C ASN A 39 -6.53 -3.42 -8.26
N GLU A 40 -7.79 -3.68 -7.94
CA GLU A 40 -8.22 -4.37 -6.70
C GLU A 40 -7.46 -5.69 -6.47
N LYS A 41 -7.40 -6.59 -7.46
CA LYS A 41 -6.68 -7.87 -7.34
C LYS A 41 -5.18 -7.69 -7.06
N THR A 42 -4.58 -6.63 -7.60
CA THR A 42 -3.18 -6.30 -7.35
C THR A 42 -3.00 -5.67 -5.97
N CYS A 43 -4.00 -4.90 -5.52
CA CYS A 43 -4.06 -4.32 -4.18
C CYS A 43 -4.15 -5.40 -3.11
N GLU A 44 -5.04 -6.38 -3.26
CA GLU A 44 -5.16 -7.52 -2.34
C GLU A 44 -3.83 -8.26 -2.19
N LYS A 45 -3.22 -8.67 -3.32
CA LYS A 45 -1.91 -9.33 -3.32
C LYS A 45 -0.82 -8.46 -2.72
N PHE A 46 -0.86 -7.15 -2.95
CA PHE A 46 0.08 -6.21 -2.36
C PHE A 46 -0.05 -6.21 -0.83
N ILE A 47 -1.28 -6.08 -0.31
CA ILE A 47 -1.56 -6.12 1.13
C ILE A 47 -1.07 -7.45 1.71
N ASP A 48 -1.45 -8.58 1.11
CA ASP A 48 -1.04 -9.91 1.59
C ASP A 48 0.48 -10.06 1.71
N ILE A 49 1.22 -9.65 0.67
CA ILE A 49 2.68 -9.70 0.66
C ILE A 49 3.25 -8.81 1.76
N LYS A 50 2.71 -7.60 1.95
CA LYS A 50 3.18 -6.66 2.97
C LYS A 50 2.86 -7.12 4.39
N GLU A 51 1.67 -7.67 4.61
CA GLU A 51 1.26 -8.21 5.91
C GLU A 51 2.04 -9.47 6.27
N SER A 52 2.43 -10.29 5.28
CA SER A 52 3.29 -11.46 5.52
C SER A 52 4.66 -11.10 6.14
N LEU A 53 5.17 -9.88 5.89
CA LEU A 53 6.45 -9.42 6.45
C LEU A 53 6.38 -9.34 7.98
N TRP A 54 5.24 -8.90 8.50
CA TRP A 54 5.04 -8.80 9.93
C TRP A 54 5.05 -10.15 10.62
N ILE A 55 4.43 -11.16 10.01
CA ILE A 55 4.43 -12.54 10.53
C ILE A 55 5.83 -13.14 10.43
N LYS A 56 6.49 -12.96 9.29
CA LYS A 56 7.78 -13.61 9.00
C LYS A 56 8.96 -12.98 9.75
N HIS A 57 8.94 -11.66 9.94
CA HIS A 57 10.08 -10.90 10.41
C HIS A 57 9.83 -10.12 11.70
N GLY A 58 8.58 -10.03 12.16
CA GLY A 58 8.20 -9.19 13.30
C GLY A 58 8.15 -7.69 12.99
N TYR A 59 8.36 -7.29 11.74
CA TYR A 59 8.27 -5.90 11.28
C TYR A 59 7.71 -5.78 9.86
N GLY A 60 7.20 -4.60 9.50
CA GLY A 60 6.66 -4.36 8.17
C GLY A 60 6.17 -2.92 7.96
N PRO A 61 5.45 -2.66 6.85
CA PRO A 61 4.99 -1.32 6.51
C PRO A 61 3.81 -0.90 7.38
N TRP A 62 3.76 0.40 7.67
CA TRP A 62 2.62 1.09 8.26
C TRP A 62 2.00 2.06 7.26
N ALA A 63 0.67 2.21 7.32
CA ALA A 63 0.00 3.36 6.75
C ALA A 63 -0.04 4.49 7.77
N PHE A 64 0.24 5.72 7.31
CA PHE A 64 0.12 6.94 8.09
C PHE A 64 -1.16 7.64 7.63
N VAL A 65 -2.14 7.80 8.52
CA VAL A 65 -3.45 8.42 8.23
C VAL A 65 -3.73 9.61 9.12
#